data_AF-A0A1A8WTC8-F1
#
_entry.id   AF-A0A1A8WTC8-F1
#
_cell.length_a   1.000
_cell.length_b   1.000
_cell.length_c   1.000
_cell.angle_alpha   90.00
_cell.angle_beta   90.00
_cell.angle_gamma   90.00
#
_symmetry.space_group_name_H-M   'P 1'
#
loop_
_entity.id
_entity.type
_entity.pdbx_description
1 polymer ?
#
loop_
_entity_poly.entity_id
_entity_poly.type
_entity_poly.pdbx_seq_one_letter_code
_entity_poly.pdbx_strand_id
1 'polypeptide(L)'
;MSGVLQVHKLNCDLYIENFIQSLPSNRYYRQNNELKDNYCSWFEEKSEFSGTRSKLSNYVKVKNVADKLTRALCSVAFTNKGDECKEKCHNLYYWLGNELLLSDIEEKSFSDVIGILENFSNVLYESGKCKCTFFKNVTKENFAKMKIVYDYCKDYEEIEKTLELHKKTCDSKFNDYIVKANSAYNEIYNCTEKYSDTYCMQLKTHVPSCFVKKLSALKCTINDLTADEQGSSYYDTTHIDQEYVINPSAFSSSQIFLFFVLPFIGIFFIGFLLYK
;
A
#
# COMPACT_ATOMS: atom_id res chain seq x y z
N MET A 1 -33.76 -9.82 39.49
CA MET A 1 -33.31 -10.19 38.13
C MET A 1 -32.44 -9.07 37.56
N SER A 2 -31.21 -8.90 38.06
CA SER A 2 -30.25 -7.88 37.53
C SER A 2 -28.83 -8.43 37.32
N GLY A 3 -28.62 -9.74 37.45
CA GLY A 3 -27.29 -10.35 37.40
C GLY A 3 -26.83 -10.84 36.03
N VAL A 4 -27.69 -10.84 35.00
CA VAL A 4 -27.37 -11.45 33.69
C VAL A 4 -26.95 -10.40 32.63
N LEU A 5 -27.36 -9.13 32.79
CA LEU A 5 -27.01 -8.08 31.82
C LEU A 5 -25.60 -7.50 31.96
N GLN A 6 -24.91 -7.76 33.08
CA GLN A 6 -23.58 -7.17 33.33
C GLN A 6 -22.42 -8.04 32.79
N VAL A 7 -22.67 -9.34 32.56
CA VAL A 7 -21.64 -10.26 32.02
C VAL A 7 -21.45 -10.06 30.51
N HIS A 8 -22.46 -9.58 29.78
CA HIS A 8 -22.32 -9.25 28.35
C HIS A 8 -21.61 -7.92 28.07
N LYS A 9 -21.43 -7.07 29.09
CA LYS A 9 -20.78 -5.75 28.94
C LYS A 9 -19.31 -5.73 29.36
N LEU A 10 -18.79 -6.85 29.88
CA LEU A 10 -17.46 -6.94 30.49
C LEU A 10 -16.40 -7.65 29.64
N ASN A 11 -16.66 -7.86 28.34
CA ASN A 11 -15.70 -8.47 27.41
C ASN A 11 -15.38 -7.61 26.17
N CYS A 12 -15.79 -6.33 26.13
CA CYS A 12 -15.46 -5.41 25.03
C CYS A 12 -14.28 -4.47 25.32
N ASP A 13 -13.57 -4.64 26.45
CA ASP A 13 -12.37 -3.84 26.78
C ASP A 13 -11.06 -4.57 26.46
N LEU A 14 -11.10 -5.58 25.57
CA LEU A 14 -9.91 -6.16 24.95
C LEU A 14 -9.66 -5.43 23.62
N TYR A 15 -8.76 -4.44 23.65
CA TYR A 15 -8.04 -3.85 22.53
C TYR A 15 -8.83 -3.85 21.19
N ILE A 16 -9.64 -2.82 20.94
CA ILE A 16 -10.22 -2.62 19.61
C ILE A 16 -9.04 -2.34 18.67
N GLU A 17 -8.56 -3.37 17.96
CA GLU A 17 -7.79 -3.13 16.75
C GLU A 17 -8.69 -2.33 15.82
N ASN A 18 -8.27 -1.10 15.51
CA ASN A 18 -8.89 -0.28 14.48
C ASN A 18 -9.09 -1.12 13.20
N PHE A 19 -10.27 -1.05 12.58
CA PHE A 19 -10.60 -1.82 11.37
C PHE A 19 -9.52 -1.73 10.28
N ILE A 20 -8.98 -0.54 10.02
CA ILE A 20 -7.90 -0.36 9.04
C ILE A 20 -6.68 -1.20 9.41
N GLN A 21 -6.35 -1.20 10.70
CA GLN A 21 -5.24 -1.92 11.28
C GLN A 21 -5.41 -3.45 11.27
N SER A 22 -6.65 -3.94 11.14
CA SER A 22 -6.97 -5.37 11.04
C SER A 22 -7.04 -5.87 9.59
N LEU A 23 -6.98 -4.96 8.60
CA LEU A 23 -6.97 -5.32 7.18
C LEU A 23 -5.78 -6.25 6.85
N PRO A 24 -5.97 -7.23 5.95
CA PRO A 24 -4.93 -8.19 5.57
C PRO A 24 -3.58 -7.59 5.23
N SER A 25 -3.54 -6.52 4.43
CA SER A 25 -2.32 -5.80 4.06
C SER A 25 -1.61 -5.22 5.30
N ASN A 26 -2.34 -4.50 6.13
CA ASN A 26 -1.82 -3.84 7.33
C ASN A 26 -1.35 -4.82 8.41
N ARG A 27 -2.02 -5.97 8.56
CA ARG A 27 -1.54 -7.04 9.45
C ARG A 27 -0.16 -7.53 9.05
N TYR A 28 0.09 -7.72 7.75
CA TYR A 28 1.42 -8.10 7.27
C TYR A 28 2.47 -7.02 7.56
N TYR A 29 2.13 -5.75 7.35
CA TYR A 29 3.06 -4.64 7.54
C TYR A 29 3.42 -4.50 9.02
N ARG A 30 2.43 -4.62 9.91
CA ARG A 30 2.61 -4.67 11.36
C ARG A 30 3.55 -5.79 11.77
N GLN A 31 3.36 -7.00 11.24
CA GLN A 31 4.24 -8.14 11.55
C GLN A 31 5.71 -7.84 11.24
N ASN A 32 6.02 -7.16 10.12
CA ASN A 32 7.38 -6.75 9.81
C ASN A 32 7.90 -5.63 10.71
N ASN A 33 7.04 -4.68 11.10
CA ASN A 33 7.39 -3.60 12.02
C ASN A 33 7.70 -4.13 13.44
N GLU A 34 7.01 -5.19 13.86
CA GLU A 34 7.09 -5.76 15.20
C GLU A 34 8.06 -6.94 15.33
N LEU A 35 8.90 -7.20 14.30
CA LEU A 35 9.89 -8.28 14.34
C LEU A 35 10.84 -8.12 15.53
N LYS A 36 10.75 -9.05 16.50
CA LYS A 36 11.60 -9.08 17.72
C LYS A 36 12.89 -9.85 17.51
N ASP A 37 12.83 -10.96 16.77
CA ASP A 37 13.99 -11.84 16.57
C ASP A 37 15.00 -11.23 15.60
N ASN A 38 16.30 -11.43 15.87
CA ASN A 38 17.36 -11.07 14.94
C ASN A 38 17.72 -12.25 14.03
N TYR A 39 16.85 -12.55 13.06
CA TYR A 39 17.09 -13.58 12.03
C TYR A 39 18.38 -13.37 11.24
N CYS A 40 18.89 -12.14 11.16
CA CYS A 40 20.10 -11.84 10.40
C CYS A 40 21.38 -12.45 10.96
N SER A 41 21.41 -12.76 12.27
CA SER A 41 22.58 -13.36 12.94
C SER A 41 23.11 -14.62 12.24
N TRP A 42 22.22 -15.41 11.62
CA TRP A 42 22.56 -16.62 10.87
C TRP A 42 23.32 -16.37 9.56
N PHE A 43 23.33 -15.13 9.08
CA PHE A 43 23.92 -14.76 7.79
C PHE A 43 25.13 -13.83 7.93
N GLU A 44 25.47 -13.38 9.14
CA GLU A 44 26.53 -12.41 9.38
C GLU A 44 27.92 -12.92 8.96
N GLU A 45 28.15 -14.23 8.98
CA GLU A 45 29.40 -14.85 8.53
C GLU A 45 29.56 -14.85 6.99
N LYS A 46 28.49 -14.60 6.22
CA LYS A 46 28.60 -14.50 4.76
C LYS A 46 29.36 -13.23 4.40
N SER A 47 30.46 -13.36 3.67
CA SER A 47 31.34 -12.24 3.30
C SER A 47 30.61 -11.06 2.64
N GLU A 48 29.60 -11.35 1.81
CA GLU A 48 28.83 -10.37 1.06
C GLU A 48 27.71 -9.72 1.89
N PHE A 49 27.39 -10.25 3.08
CA PHE A 49 26.29 -9.77 3.92
C PHE A 49 26.53 -8.32 4.35
N SER A 50 27.66 -8.06 5.02
CA SER A 50 28.02 -6.72 5.49
C SER A 50 28.25 -5.76 4.33
N GLY A 51 28.91 -6.23 3.26
CA GLY A 51 29.19 -5.44 2.06
C GLY A 51 27.96 -5.02 1.27
N THR A 52 26.94 -5.87 1.20
CA THR A 52 25.67 -5.52 0.52
C THR A 52 24.81 -4.62 1.41
N ARG A 53 24.77 -4.91 2.72
CA ARG A 53 24.06 -4.08 3.71
C ARG A 53 24.60 -2.65 3.76
N SER A 54 25.93 -2.47 3.73
CA SER A 54 26.56 -1.15 3.84
C SER A 54 26.23 -0.22 2.66
N LYS A 55 25.89 -0.76 1.48
CA LYS A 55 25.45 0.04 0.31
C LYS A 55 24.19 0.85 0.61
N LEU A 56 23.31 0.38 1.50
CA LEU A 56 22.13 1.15 1.93
C LEU A 56 22.51 2.43 2.67
N SER A 57 23.66 2.45 3.36
CA SER A 57 24.15 3.64 4.08
C SER A 57 24.62 4.76 3.16
N ASN A 58 24.80 4.50 1.85
CA ASN A 58 25.10 5.54 0.87
C ASN A 58 23.88 6.45 0.59
N TYR A 59 22.68 6.02 0.99
CA TYR A 59 21.45 6.76 0.83
C TYR A 59 21.04 7.35 2.18
N VAL A 60 21.27 8.66 2.36
CA VAL A 60 21.08 9.37 3.64
C VAL A 60 19.70 9.10 4.26
N LYS A 61 18.66 9.13 3.42
CA LYS A 61 17.26 8.88 3.83
C LYS A 61 17.01 7.43 4.27
N VAL A 62 17.76 6.46 3.74
CA VAL A 62 17.60 5.04 4.03
C VAL A 62 18.45 4.57 5.21
N LYS A 63 19.51 5.31 5.56
CA LYS A 63 20.46 4.95 6.61
C LYS A 63 19.79 4.54 7.93
N ASN A 64 18.76 5.29 8.35
CA ASN A 64 18.07 5.07 9.63
C ASN A 64 17.10 3.88 9.59
N VAL A 65 16.63 3.48 8.41
CA VAL A 65 15.71 2.33 8.24
C VAL A 65 16.41 1.07 7.71
N ALA A 66 17.69 1.14 7.35
CA ALA A 66 18.43 0.03 6.74
C ALA A 66 18.40 -1.26 7.59
N ASP A 67 18.52 -1.15 8.92
CA ASP A 67 18.41 -2.30 9.83
C ASP A 67 17.00 -2.91 9.78
N LYS A 68 15.96 -2.07 9.89
CA LYS A 68 14.56 -2.49 9.78
C LYS A 68 14.28 -3.23 8.48
N LEU A 69 14.73 -2.69 7.34
CA LEU A 69 14.56 -3.30 6.01
C LEU A 69 15.27 -4.65 5.90
N THR A 70 16.53 -4.73 6.36
CA THR A 70 17.33 -5.96 6.25
C THR A 70 16.85 -7.06 7.19
N ARG A 71 16.38 -6.74 8.40
CA ARG A 71 15.79 -7.72 9.32
C ARG A 71 14.55 -8.40 8.76
N ALA A 72 13.69 -7.67 8.04
CA ALA A 72 12.53 -8.25 7.36
C ALA A 72 12.95 -9.23 6.25
N LEU A 73 13.98 -8.89 5.45
CA LEU A 73 14.54 -9.79 4.44
C LEU A 73 15.15 -11.07 5.06
N CYS A 74 15.88 -10.93 6.16
CA CYS A 74 16.44 -12.07 6.90
C CYS A 74 15.33 -13.00 7.40
N SER A 75 14.22 -12.45 7.93
CA SER A 75 13.07 -13.25 8.38
C SER A 75 12.48 -14.07 7.24
N VAL A 76 12.23 -13.46 6.07
CA VAL A 76 11.66 -14.17 4.92
C VAL A 76 12.59 -15.27 4.40
N ALA A 77 13.91 -15.11 4.49
CA ALA A 77 14.89 -16.11 4.03
C ALA A 77 14.76 -17.47 4.76
N PHE A 78 14.17 -17.54 5.96
CA PHE A 78 13.92 -18.80 6.65
C PHE A 78 12.75 -19.62 6.09
N THR A 79 11.87 -18.97 5.32
CA THR A 79 10.72 -19.62 4.68
C THR A 79 11.22 -20.58 3.60
N ASN A 80 10.58 -21.75 3.46
CA ASN A 80 10.91 -22.67 2.38
C ASN A 80 10.40 -22.14 1.03
N LYS A 81 11.04 -22.51 -0.08
CA LYS A 81 10.51 -22.19 -1.41
C LYS A 81 9.11 -22.78 -1.60
N GLY A 82 8.27 -22.05 -2.32
CA GLY A 82 6.89 -22.42 -2.60
C GLY A 82 5.98 -21.19 -2.61
N ASP A 83 4.67 -21.44 -2.55
CA ASP A 83 3.66 -20.37 -2.61
C ASP A 83 3.74 -19.41 -1.41
N GLU A 84 4.05 -19.92 -0.22
CA GLU A 84 4.27 -19.08 0.97
C GLU A 84 5.44 -18.10 0.77
N CYS A 85 6.56 -18.59 0.21
CA CYS A 85 7.69 -17.73 -0.13
C CYS A 85 7.29 -16.65 -1.15
N LYS A 86 6.53 -17.02 -2.19
CA LYS A 86 6.05 -16.09 -3.20
C LYS A 86 5.17 -15.00 -2.58
N GLU A 87 4.20 -15.38 -1.75
CA GLU A 87 3.32 -14.44 -1.06
C GLU A 87 4.09 -13.53 -0.11
N LYS A 88 4.98 -14.07 0.72
CA LYS A 88 5.83 -13.26 1.61
C LYS A 88 6.71 -12.30 0.81
N CYS A 89 7.32 -12.73 -0.29
CA CYS A 89 8.13 -11.84 -1.12
C CYS A 89 7.31 -10.73 -1.79
N HIS A 90 6.09 -11.02 -2.26
CA HIS A 90 5.21 -9.99 -2.80
C HIS A 90 4.84 -8.97 -1.73
N ASN A 91 4.36 -9.43 -0.57
CA ASN A 91 4.01 -8.52 0.53
C ASN A 91 5.24 -7.73 1.03
N LEU A 92 6.41 -8.38 1.10
CA LEU A 92 7.67 -7.73 1.48
C LEU A 92 8.07 -6.64 0.49
N TYR A 93 7.87 -6.83 -0.82
CA TYR A 93 8.16 -5.79 -1.82
C TYR A 93 7.38 -4.50 -1.55
N TYR A 94 6.08 -4.60 -1.27
CA TYR A 94 5.24 -3.43 -1.01
C TYR A 94 5.54 -2.79 0.35
N TRP A 95 5.83 -3.60 1.37
CA TRP A 95 6.25 -3.08 2.67
C TRP A 95 7.61 -2.37 2.59
N LEU A 96 8.63 -2.99 1.95
CA LEU A 96 9.95 -2.37 1.78
C LEU A 96 9.84 -1.04 1.06
N GLY A 97 9.12 -0.99 -0.07
CA GLY A 97 8.94 0.27 -0.77
C GLY A 97 8.11 1.29 0.02
N ASN A 98 7.13 0.88 0.82
CA ASN A 98 6.43 1.78 1.75
C ASN A 98 7.40 2.46 2.71
N GLU A 99 8.26 1.69 3.38
CA GLU A 99 9.28 2.22 4.29
C GLU A 99 10.22 3.22 3.59
N LEU A 100 10.56 2.98 2.32
CA LEU A 100 11.35 3.92 1.52
C LEU A 100 10.58 5.21 1.21
N LEU A 101 9.29 5.11 0.87
CA LEU A 101 8.45 6.30 0.66
C LEU A 101 8.32 7.13 1.93
N LEU A 102 8.17 6.49 3.09
CA LEU A 102 8.09 7.12 4.42
C LEU A 102 9.40 7.76 4.85
N SER A 103 10.50 7.16 4.45
CA SER A 103 11.84 7.73 4.63
C SER A 103 12.09 8.93 3.72
N ASP A 104 11.13 9.32 2.86
CA ASP A 104 11.26 10.42 1.91
C ASP A 104 12.48 10.23 0.98
N ILE A 105 12.62 9.02 0.44
CA ILE A 105 13.66 8.72 -0.55
C ILE A 105 13.46 9.54 -1.83
N GLU A 106 14.54 9.95 -2.47
CA GLU A 106 14.49 10.66 -3.76
C GLU A 106 13.98 9.74 -4.89
N GLU A 107 13.24 10.31 -5.84
CA GLU A 107 12.71 9.61 -7.03
C GLU A 107 13.75 8.73 -7.73
N LYS A 108 14.90 9.34 -8.07
CA LYS A 108 16.01 8.69 -8.78
C LYS A 108 16.68 7.56 -7.99
N SER A 109 16.51 7.53 -6.66
CA SER A 109 17.17 6.57 -5.77
C SER A 109 16.28 5.37 -5.44
N PHE A 110 14.96 5.46 -5.66
CA PHE A 110 14.00 4.44 -5.24
C PHE A 110 14.31 3.07 -5.85
N SER A 111 14.44 3.03 -7.18
CA SER A 111 14.77 1.83 -7.96
C SER A 111 16.10 1.20 -7.55
N ASP A 112 17.14 2.03 -7.36
CA ASP A 112 18.47 1.57 -6.98
C ASP A 112 18.46 0.89 -5.61
N VAL A 113 17.77 1.48 -4.64
CA VAL A 113 17.67 0.92 -3.28
C VAL A 113 16.87 -0.39 -3.28
N ILE A 114 15.77 -0.48 -4.05
CA ILE A 114 15.07 -1.75 -4.26
C ILE A 114 16.01 -2.81 -4.86
N GLY A 115 16.87 -2.43 -5.82
CA GLY A 115 17.89 -3.32 -6.38
C GLY A 115 18.93 -3.79 -5.36
N ILE A 116 19.34 -2.92 -4.44
CA ILE A 116 20.24 -3.30 -3.33
C ILE A 116 19.54 -4.28 -2.38
N LEU A 117 18.27 -4.06 -2.06
CA LEU A 117 17.48 -4.95 -1.20
C LEU A 117 17.24 -6.33 -1.84
N GLU A 118 17.02 -6.39 -3.16
CA GLU A 118 16.96 -7.66 -3.91
C GLU A 118 18.31 -8.39 -3.85
N ASN A 119 19.42 -7.67 -4.08
CA ASN A 119 20.75 -8.24 -3.98
C ASN A 119 21.04 -8.76 -2.57
N PHE A 120 20.57 -8.06 -1.53
CA PHE A 120 20.66 -8.54 -0.16
C PHE A 120 19.88 -9.86 -0.01
N SER A 121 18.65 -9.97 -0.52
CA SER A 121 17.90 -11.25 -0.56
C SER A 121 18.67 -12.37 -1.25
N ASN A 122 19.39 -12.07 -2.34
CA ASN A 122 20.21 -13.05 -3.05
C ASN A 122 21.40 -13.54 -2.20
N VAL A 123 22.00 -12.69 -1.36
CA VAL A 123 23.07 -13.09 -0.42
C VAL A 123 22.53 -14.00 0.70
N LEU A 124 21.31 -13.74 1.18
CA LEU A 124 20.67 -14.56 2.22
C LEU A 124 20.29 -15.96 1.71
N TYR A 125 20.12 -16.12 0.40
CA TYR A 125 19.65 -17.35 -0.21
C TYR A 125 20.47 -18.59 0.19
N GLU A 126 19.74 -19.67 0.49
CA GLU A 126 20.24 -21.02 0.70
C GLU A 126 19.40 -22.02 -0.10
N SER A 127 19.96 -23.18 -0.44
CA SER A 127 19.24 -24.18 -1.23
C SER A 127 17.91 -24.57 -0.56
N GLY A 128 16.82 -24.57 -1.32
CA GLY A 128 15.47 -24.86 -0.81
C GLY A 128 14.82 -23.73 0.03
N LYS A 129 15.54 -22.63 0.30
CA LYS A 129 15.05 -21.47 1.04
C LYS A 129 14.54 -20.34 0.14
N CYS A 130 13.72 -19.49 0.72
CA CYS A 130 13.06 -18.40 0.03
C CYS A 130 14.08 -17.39 -0.48
N LYS A 131 13.81 -16.86 -1.68
CA LYS A 131 14.61 -15.84 -2.33
C LYS A 131 13.67 -14.88 -3.03
N CYS A 132 13.68 -13.62 -2.61
CA CYS A 132 12.80 -12.62 -3.20
C CYS A 132 13.43 -12.00 -4.44
N THR A 133 12.59 -11.69 -5.41
CA THR A 133 12.94 -10.92 -6.62
C THR A 133 11.98 -9.74 -6.69
N PHE A 134 12.49 -8.56 -7.00
CA PHE A 134 11.72 -7.32 -6.92
C PHE A 134 11.68 -6.61 -8.28
N PHE A 135 10.67 -5.77 -8.48
CA PHE A 135 10.61 -4.94 -9.68
C PHE A 135 11.55 -3.75 -9.50
N LYS A 136 12.66 -3.77 -10.24
CA LYS A 136 13.67 -2.71 -10.20
C LYS A 136 13.32 -1.53 -11.10
N ASN A 137 12.68 -1.75 -12.25
CA ASN A 137 12.38 -0.67 -13.22
C ASN A 137 11.03 0.02 -12.94
N VAL A 138 10.78 0.38 -11.69
CA VAL A 138 9.54 1.07 -11.26
C VAL A 138 9.93 2.39 -10.61
N THR A 139 9.35 3.48 -11.09
CA THR A 139 9.51 4.82 -10.49
C THR A 139 8.86 4.85 -9.11
N LYS A 140 9.30 5.76 -8.23
CA LYS A 140 8.71 5.93 -6.90
C LYS A 140 7.21 6.24 -7.00
N GLU A 141 6.81 7.07 -7.97
CA GLU A 141 5.42 7.40 -8.26
C GLU A 141 4.60 6.16 -8.68
N ASN A 142 5.09 5.40 -9.66
CA ASN A 142 4.40 4.20 -10.14
C ASN A 142 4.31 3.14 -9.04
N PHE A 143 5.35 2.99 -8.22
CA PHE A 143 5.31 2.12 -7.06
C PHE A 143 4.22 2.54 -6.07
N ALA A 144 4.07 3.84 -5.77
CA ALA A 144 3.02 4.32 -4.87
C ALA A 144 1.62 3.96 -5.39
N LYS A 145 1.37 4.08 -6.70
CA LYS A 145 0.13 3.63 -7.33
C LYS A 145 -0.05 2.11 -7.22
N MET A 146 1.00 1.34 -7.53
CA MET A 146 0.97 -0.12 -7.40
C MET A 146 0.67 -0.57 -5.97
N LYS A 147 1.23 0.10 -4.97
CA LYS A 147 0.99 -0.19 -3.55
C LYS A 147 -0.48 0.02 -3.19
N ILE A 148 -1.06 1.17 -3.53
CA ILE A 148 -2.48 1.45 -3.24
C ILE A 148 -3.36 0.33 -3.79
N VAL A 149 -3.11 -0.08 -5.03
CA VAL A 149 -3.90 -1.13 -5.67
C VAL A 149 -3.59 -2.51 -5.11
N TYR A 150 -2.35 -2.82 -4.78
CA TYR A 150 -1.98 -4.08 -4.14
C TYR A 150 -2.70 -4.27 -2.81
N ASP A 151 -2.63 -3.27 -1.93
CA ASP A 151 -3.31 -3.29 -0.63
C ASP A 151 -4.83 -3.38 -0.83
N TYR A 152 -5.39 -2.55 -1.72
CA TYR A 152 -6.81 -2.60 -2.03
C TYR A 152 -7.26 -3.98 -2.53
N CYS A 153 -6.48 -4.63 -3.39
CA CYS A 153 -6.76 -6.00 -3.86
C CYS A 153 -6.71 -7.03 -2.72
N LYS A 154 -5.81 -6.87 -1.75
CA LYS A 154 -5.69 -7.75 -0.58
C LYS A 154 -6.81 -7.53 0.45
N ASP A 155 -7.32 -6.31 0.51
CA ASP A 155 -8.26 -5.88 1.54
C ASP A 155 -9.72 -5.82 1.05
N TYR A 156 -9.95 -5.90 -0.26
CA TYR A 156 -11.24 -5.64 -0.91
C TYR A 156 -12.39 -6.43 -0.28
N GLU A 157 -12.25 -7.74 -0.11
CA GLU A 157 -13.32 -8.60 0.41
C GLU A 157 -13.71 -8.23 1.85
N GLU A 158 -12.72 -7.92 2.68
CA GLU A 158 -12.95 -7.54 4.08
C GLU A 158 -13.60 -6.14 4.17
N ILE A 159 -13.15 -5.20 3.33
CA ILE A 159 -13.77 -3.87 3.21
C ILE A 159 -15.21 -3.98 2.73
N GLU A 160 -15.47 -4.74 1.66
CA GLU A 160 -16.81 -4.91 1.10
C GLU A 160 -17.76 -5.50 2.12
N LYS A 161 -17.35 -6.58 2.80
CA LYS A 161 -18.15 -7.23 3.84
C LYS A 161 -18.44 -6.30 5.01
N THR A 162 -17.43 -5.54 5.45
CA THR A 162 -17.61 -4.57 6.54
C THR A 162 -18.58 -3.47 6.15
N LEU A 163 -18.46 -2.91 4.94
CA LEU A 163 -19.42 -1.94 4.43
C LEU A 163 -20.84 -2.49 4.45
N GLU A 164 -21.07 -3.73 3.98
CA GLU A 164 -22.41 -4.34 4.00
C GLU A 164 -22.95 -4.51 5.43
N LEU A 165 -22.11 -4.96 6.38
CA LEU A 165 -22.48 -5.09 7.80
C LEU A 165 -22.90 -3.76 8.42
N HIS A 166 -22.24 -2.67 8.02
CA HIS A 166 -22.52 -1.31 8.50
C HIS A 166 -23.47 -0.54 7.58
N LYS A 167 -24.33 -1.22 6.80
CA LYS A 167 -25.35 -0.61 5.94
C LYS A 167 -24.77 0.44 4.97
N LYS A 168 -23.54 0.22 4.53
CA LYS A 168 -22.73 1.09 3.66
C LYS A 168 -22.53 2.48 4.24
N THR A 169 -22.43 2.61 5.56
CA THR A 169 -22.11 3.88 6.23
C THR A 169 -20.65 3.91 6.65
N CYS A 170 -20.04 5.09 6.59
CA CYS A 170 -18.64 5.32 6.92
C CYS A 170 -18.41 6.76 7.38
N ASP A 171 -17.24 7.03 7.95
CA ASP A 171 -16.78 8.41 8.15
C ASP A 171 -16.10 8.97 6.89
N SER A 172 -15.89 10.29 6.88
CA SER A 172 -15.29 11.02 5.76
C SER A 172 -13.90 10.52 5.38
N LYS A 173 -13.05 10.20 6.36
CA LYS A 173 -11.68 9.72 6.10
C LYS A 173 -11.67 8.35 5.43
N PHE A 174 -12.55 7.44 5.86
CA PHE A 174 -12.66 6.13 5.22
C PHE A 174 -13.26 6.23 3.81
N ASN A 175 -14.22 7.13 3.60
CA ASN A 175 -14.72 7.43 2.27
C ASN A 175 -13.60 7.92 1.33
N ASP A 176 -12.74 8.83 1.79
CA ASP A 176 -11.60 9.33 1.03
C ASP A 176 -10.63 8.21 0.64
N TYR A 177 -10.35 7.29 1.57
CA TYR A 177 -9.57 6.08 1.30
C TYR A 177 -10.21 5.23 0.19
N ILE A 178 -11.52 4.93 0.28
CA ILE A 178 -12.24 4.14 -0.74
C ILE A 178 -12.22 4.84 -2.10
N VAL A 179 -12.49 6.14 -2.17
CA VAL A 179 -12.50 6.91 -3.42
C VAL A 179 -11.13 6.86 -4.09
N LYS A 180 -10.06 7.04 -3.32
CA LYS A 180 -8.68 6.97 -3.80
C LYS A 180 -8.31 5.57 -4.29
N ALA A 181 -8.64 4.53 -3.52
CA ALA A 181 -8.37 3.14 -3.87
C ALA A 181 -9.11 2.73 -5.16
N ASN A 182 -10.40 3.08 -5.28
CA ASN A 182 -11.19 2.87 -6.48
C ASN A 182 -10.58 3.57 -7.72
N SER A 183 -10.13 4.82 -7.55
CA SER A 183 -9.55 5.60 -8.64
C SER A 183 -8.26 4.94 -9.15
N ALA A 184 -7.33 4.63 -8.23
CA ALA A 184 -6.07 3.97 -8.56
C ALA A 184 -6.29 2.59 -9.18
N TYR A 185 -7.24 1.81 -8.66
CA TYR A 185 -7.58 0.51 -9.23
C TYR A 185 -8.11 0.63 -10.66
N ASN A 186 -9.01 1.60 -10.91
CA ASN A 186 -9.53 1.82 -12.26
C ASN A 186 -8.43 2.25 -13.25
N GLU A 187 -7.51 3.12 -12.82
CA GLU A 187 -6.34 3.52 -13.61
C GLU A 187 -5.50 2.29 -13.99
N ILE A 188 -5.09 1.49 -12.99
CA ILE A 188 -4.21 0.33 -13.23
C ILE A 188 -4.94 -0.78 -14.00
N TYR A 189 -6.22 -1.05 -13.71
CA TYR A 189 -7.00 -2.02 -14.48
C TYR A 189 -7.01 -1.65 -15.96
N ASN A 190 -7.32 -0.39 -16.29
CA ASN A 190 -7.31 0.10 -17.68
C ASN A 190 -5.90 0.03 -18.31
N CYS A 191 -4.84 0.31 -17.54
CA CYS A 191 -3.46 0.13 -17.99
C CYS A 191 -3.18 -1.33 -18.38
N THR A 192 -3.64 -2.29 -17.58
CA THR A 192 -3.44 -3.73 -17.87
C THR A 192 -4.23 -4.21 -19.08
N GLU A 193 -5.43 -3.67 -19.32
CA GLU A 193 -6.24 -4.03 -20.50
C GLU A 193 -5.65 -3.49 -21.80
N LYS A 194 -5.03 -2.30 -21.73
CA LYS A 194 -4.36 -1.66 -22.88
C LYS A 194 -2.93 -2.14 -23.09
N TYR A 195 -2.37 -2.88 -22.13
CA TYR A 195 -0.96 -3.25 -22.09
C TYR A 195 -0.04 -2.02 -22.24
N SER A 196 -0.43 -0.88 -21.66
CA SER A 196 0.22 0.41 -21.94
C SER A 196 1.58 0.56 -21.26
N ASP A 197 1.70 0.10 -20.02
CA ASP A 197 2.90 0.30 -19.21
C ASP A 197 3.34 -0.98 -18.49
N THR A 198 4.64 -1.13 -18.28
CA THR A 198 5.23 -2.34 -17.69
C THR A 198 4.86 -2.53 -16.23
N TYR A 199 4.75 -1.44 -15.46
CA TYR A 199 4.49 -1.49 -14.01
C TYR A 199 3.09 -2.04 -13.68
N CYS A 200 2.08 -1.76 -14.50
CA CYS A 200 0.74 -2.31 -14.28
C CYS A 200 0.69 -3.82 -14.56
N MET A 201 1.43 -4.28 -15.58
CA MET A 201 1.58 -5.71 -15.84
C MET A 201 2.35 -6.41 -14.71
N GLN A 202 3.39 -5.78 -14.17
CA GLN A 202 4.10 -6.26 -12.99
C GLN A 202 3.18 -6.42 -11.78
N LEU A 203 2.35 -5.42 -11.47
CA LEU A 203 1.35 -5.53 -10.39
C LEU A 203 0.38 -6.69 -10.63
N LYS A 204 -0.12 -6.86 -11.86
CA LYS A 204 -1.01 -7.97 -12.22
C LYS A 204 -0.37 -9.34 -11.93
N THR A 205 0.95 -9.47 -12.04
CA THR A 205 1.64 -10.74 -11.66
C THR A 205 1.67 -10.99 -10.16
N HIS A 206 1.64 -9.93 -9.32
CA HIS A 206 1.65 -10.05 -7.87
C HIS A 206 0.27 -10.39 -7.29
N VAL A 207 -0.81 -9.91 -7.91
CA VAL A 207 -2.21 -10.11 -7.48
C VAL A 207 -3.14 -10.47 -8.66
N PRO A 208 -2.89 -11.58 -9.38
CA PRO A 208 -3.59 -11.88 -10.63
C PRO A 208 -5.10 -12.03 -10.45
N SER A 209 -5.55 -12.61 -9.33
CA SER A 209 -6.97 -12.79 -9.01
C SER A 209 -7.76 -11.47 -9.04
N CYS A 210 -7.13 -10.36 -8.62
CA CYS A 210 -7.73 -9.03 -8.59
C CYS A 210 -8.00 -8.43 -9.98
N PHE A 211 -7.43 -9.03 -11.03
CA PHE A 211 -7.56 -8.58 -12.43
C PHE A 211 -8.28 -9.61 -13.31
N VAL A 212 -8.71 -10.76 -12.77
CA VAL A 212 -9.51 -11.75 -13.53
C VAL A 212 -10.87 -11.16 -13.88
N LYS A 213 -11.49 -10.51 -12.90
CA LYS A 213 -12.72 -9.74 -13.06
C LYS A 213 -12.49 -8.37 -12.44
N LYS A 214 -12.91 -7.33 -13.15
CA LYS A 214 -12.89 -5.98 -12.62
C LYS A 214 -13.68 -5.90 -11.32
N LEU A 215 -13.04 -5.44 -10.25
CA LEU A 215 -13.68 -5.16 -8.97
C LEU A 215 -14.72 -4.05 -9.13
N SER A 216 -15.84 -4.19 -8.41
CA SER A 216 -16.86 -3.15 -8.35
C SER A 216 -16.33 -1.98 -7.54
N ALA A 217 -16.69 -0.76 -7.93
CA ALA A 217 -16.31 0.40 -7.12
C ALA A 217 -17.05 0.37 -5.79
N LEU A 218 -16.31 0.26 -4.68
CA LEU A 218 -16.88 0.32 -3.33
C LEU A 218 -17.37 1.73 -3.04
N LYS A 219 -18.45 1.86 -2.28
CA LYS A 219 -19.05 3.15 -1.93
C LYS A 219 -19.63 3.08 -0.54
N CYS A 220 -19.61 4.22 0.16
CA CYS A 220 -20.30 4.39 1.41
C CYS A 220 -20.93 5.78 1.50
N THR A 221 -21.95 5.89 2.33
CA THR A 221 -22.61 7.15 2.70
C THR A 221 -21.92 7.68 3.95
N ILE A 222 -21.43 8.92 3.87
CA ILE A 222 -20.83 9.60 5.02
C ILE A 222 -21.94 9.89 6.03
N ASN A 223 -21.80 9.34 7.23
CA ASN A 223 -22.61 9.71 8.39
C ASN A 223 -21.67 10.37 9.39
N ASP A 224 -21.60 11.70 9.39
CA ASP A 224 -20.91 12.43 10.45
C ASP A 224 -21.75 12.28 11.73
N LEU A 225 -21.28 11.41 12.64
CA LEU A 225 -21.90 11.24 13.95
C LEU A 225 -21.84 12.58 14.70
N THR A 226 -22.94 12.95 15.36
CA THR A 226 -23.02 14.19 16.17
C THR A 226 -22.02 14.15 17.33
N ALA A 227 -21.63 15.33 17.84
CA ALA A 227 -20.55 15.51 18.83
C ALA A 227 -20.62 14.64 20.10
N ASP A 228 -21.81 14.11 20.44
CA ASP A 228 -22.02 13.23 21.60
C ASP A 228 -21.62 11.74 21.35
N GLU A 229 -21.24 11.37 20.12
CA GLU A 229 -20.82 10.01 19.72
C GLU A 229 -19.34 9.94 19.29
N GLN A 230 -18.57 11.02 19.46
CA GLN A 230 -17.17 11.17 18.98
C GLN A 230 -16.14 10.19 19.58
N GLY A 231 -16.55 9.25 20.43
CA GLY A 231 -15.73 8.13 20.90
C GLY A 231 -15.85 6.83 20.08
N SER A 232 -16.60 6.79 18.96
CA SER A 232 -16.95 5.51 18.32
C SER A 232 -17.17 5.59 16.79
N SER A 233 -16.19 6.08 16.00
CA SER A 233 -16.13 5.59 14.62
C SER A 233 -15.66 4.13 14.67
N TYR A 234 -16.48 3.18 14.18
CA TYR A 234 -16.07 1.77 14.10
C TYR A 234 -14.80 1.58 13.25
N TYR A 235 -14.63 2.44 12.24
CA TYR A 235 -13.44 2.44 11.39
C TYR A 235 -12.23 3.10 12.07
N ASP A 236 -12.42 3.68 13.26
CA ASP A 236 -11.45 4.40 14.10
C ASP A 236 -10.41 5.18 13.30
N THR A 237 -10.85 6.06 12.42
CA THR A 237 -9.98 6.74 11.45
C THR A 237 -9.07 7.81 12.05
N THR A 238 -9.03 7.91 13.39
CA THR A 238 -8.02 8.66 14.14
C THR A 238 -6.61 8.14 13.86
N HIS A 239 -6.48 6.84 13.56
CA HIS A 239 -5.24 6.16 13.17
C HIS A 239 -5.22 5.69 11.71
N ILE A 240 -6.00 6.30 10.80
CA ILE A 240 -5.59 6.31 9.38
C ILE A 240 -4.31 7.12 9.33
N ASP A 241 -3.21 6.43 9.59
CA ASP A 241 -1.89 6.96 9.51
C ASP A 241 -1.71 7.46 8.08
N GLN A 242 -1.44 8.76 7.94
CA GLN A 242 -0.89 9.32 6.70
C GLN A 242 0.37 8.54 6.25
N GLU A 243 0.95 7.76 7.16
CA GLU A 243 2.02 6.78 6.97
C GLU A 243 1.63 5.56 6.09
N TYR A 244 0.42 5.00 6.19
CA TYR A 244 0.02 3.82 5.36
C TYR A 244 -0.72 4.21 4.09
N VAL A 245 -1.41 5.35 4.12
CA VAL A 245 -2.14 5.94 2.99
C VAL A 245 -1.29 7.06 2.42
N ILE A 246 -0.08 6.75 1.93
CA ILE A 246 0.79 7.74 1.31
C ILE A 246 -0.03 8.54 0.31
N ASN A 247 -0.20 9.82 0.61
CA ASN A 247 -1.04 10.71 -0.14
C ASN A 247 -0.35 10.97 -1.48
N PRO A 248 -0.90 10.54 -2.63
CA PRO A 248 -0.34 10.90 -3.93
C PRO A 248 -0.38 12.42 -4.14
N SER A 249 -1.20 13.16 -3.39
CA SER A 249 -1.16 14.62 -3.34
C SER A 249 0.16 15.20 -2.79
N ALA A 250 0.99 14.40 -2.10
CA ALA A 250 2.35 14.81 -1.70
C ALA A 250 3.39 14.60 -2.83
N PHE A 251 3.04 13.84 -3.87
CA PHE A 251 3.82 13.74 -5.10
C PHE A 251 3.27 14.76 -6.08
N SER A 252 3.81 15.98 -5.97
CA SER A 252 3.74 17.05 -6.97
C SER A 252 2.53 16.99 -7.89
N SER A 253 1.49 17.75 -7.54
CA SER A 253 0.44 18.20 -8.44
C SER A 253 0.99 19.14 -9.53
N SER A 254 1.98 18.67 -10.29
CA SER A 254 2.42 19.33 -11.50
C SER A 254 1.67 18.72 -12.66
N GLN A 255 0.61 19.43 -13.05
CA GLN A 255 -0.20 19.21 -14.25
C GLN A 255 -1.26 18.12 -14.08
N ILE A 256 -2.51 18.58 -14.01
CA ILE A 256 -3.77 17.98 -14.52
C ILE A 256 -4.86 18.45 -13.56
N PHE A 257 -5.32 19.68 -13.73
CA PHE A 257 -6.69 20.12 -13.45
C PHE A 257 -6.80 21.59 -13.89
N LEU A 258 -6.73 21.84 -15.21
CA LEU A 258 -7.13 23.14 -15.78
C LEU A 258 -7.45 23.07 -17.28
N PHE A 259 -8.02 21.96 -17.78
CA PHE A 259 -8.45 21.86 -19.18
C PHE A 259 -9.80 21.15 -19.38
N PHE A 260 -10.79 21.44 -18.53
CA PHE A 260 -12.20 21.13 -18.83
C PHE A 260 -13.12 22.34 -18.68
N VAL A 261 -12.58 23.55 -18.90
CA VAL A 261 -13.40 24.75 -19.07
C VAL A 261 -12.95 25.47 -20.35
N LEU A 262 -13.75 25.28 -21.40
CA LEU A 262 -13.87 26.06 -22.65
C LEU A 262 -13.04 25.60 -23.88
N PRO A 263 -13.75 25.05 -24.88
CA PRO A 263 -13.65 25.57 -26.23
C PRO A 263 -15.06 25.88 -26.79
N PHE A 264 -15.73 26.91 -26.25
CA PHE A 264 -16.97 27.44 -26.85
C PHE A 264 -16.94 28.95 -27.11
N ILE A 265 -15.76 29.60 -27.06
CA ILE A 265 -15.64 31.02 -27.41
C ILE A 265 -15.16 31.22 -28.86
N GLY A 266 -14.63 30.18 -29.52
CA GLY A 266 -14.16 30.25 -30.91
C GLY A 266 -15.25 30.21 -31.99
N ILE A 267 -16.50 29.84 -31.66
CA ILE A 267 -17.59 29.72 -32.64
C ILE A 267 -18.42 31.00 -32.76
N PHE A 268 -18.42 31.88 -31.74
CA PHE A 268 -19.19 33.13 -31.80
C PHE A 268 -18.52 34.25 -32.62
N PHE A 269 -17.22 34.16 -32.92
CA PHE A 269 -16.53 35.20 -33.69
C PHE A 269 -16.55 34.99 -35.22
N ILE A 270 -16.84 33.78 -35.71
CA ILE A 270 -16.90 33.51 -37.17
C ILE A 270 -18.22 34.00 -37.76
N GLY A 271 -19.32 34.01 -36.98
CA GLY A 271 -20.61 34.53 -37.43
C GLY A 271 -20.65 36.05 -37.61
N PHE A 272 -19.80 36.80 -36.90
CA PHE A 272 -19.81 38.27 -36.94
C PHE A 272 -18.99 38.87 -38.09
N LEU A 273 -18.04 38.12 -38.65
CA LEU A 273 -17.22 38.55 -39.79
C LEU A 273 -17.83 38.20 -41.15
N LEU A 274 -18.86 37.35 -41.21
CA LEU A 274 -19.57 36.98 -42.44
C LEU A 274 -20.87 37.79 -42.66
N TYR A 275 -21.17 38.74 -41.79
CA TYR A 275 -22.31 39.65 -41.93
C TYR A 275 -21.86 41.11 -41.99
N LYS A 276 -21.03 41.44 -42.99
CA LYS A 276 -20.93 42.79 -43.56
C LYS A 276 -20.47 42.73 -45.01
#